data_AF-A0A7X1IAB5-F1
#
_entry.id   AF-A0A7X1IAB5-F1
#
_cell.length_a   1.000
_cell.length_b   1.000
_cell.length_c   1.000
_cell.angle_alpha   90.00
_cell.angle_beta   90.00
_cell.angle_gamma   90.00
#
_symmetry.space_group_name_H-M   'P 1'
#
loop_
_entity.id
_entity.type
_entity.pdbx_description
1 polymer ?
#
loop_
_entity_poly.entity_id
_entity_poly.type
_entity_poly.pdbx_seq_one_letter_code
_entity_poly.pdbx_strand_id
1 'polypeptide(L)'
;MNNLIYAARMALRDVMEVNIYSQGNDKVYLTVFPELVWEGTEKTRPETVVQNVIGRLHDMDLDVAGGEDAVRTLLDSGPVEIIRKAA
;
A
#
# COMPACT_ATOMS: atom_id res chain seq x y z
N MET A 1 -10.10 17.76 -3.68
CA MET A 1 -8.94 16.96 -3.25
C MET A 1 -9.48 15.64 -2.75
N ASN A 2 -9.08 14.50 -3.31
CA ASN A 2 -9.64 13.20 -2.95
C ASN A 2 -9.19 12.85 -1.51
N ASN A 3 -10.11 12.77 -0.55
CA ASN A 3 -9.76 12.51 0.85
C ASN A 3 -9.09 11.14 1.05
N LEU A 4 -9.32 10.19 0.14
CA LEU A 4 -8.73 8.87 0.19
C LEU A 4 -7.24 8.89 -0.18
N ILE A 5 -6.85 9.64 -1.23
CA ILE A 5 -5.44 9.73 -1.62
C ILE A 5 -4.61 10.46 -0.56
N TYR A 6 -5.20 11.46 0.10
CA TYR A 6 -4.58 12.15 1.22
C TYR A 6 -4.38 11.20 2.41
N ALA A 7 -5.41 10.46 2.82
CA ALA A 7 -5.31 9.50 3.92
C ALA A 7 -4.28 8.41 3.64
N ALA A 8 -4.28 7.84 2.43
CA ALA A 8 -3.30 6.83 2.03
C ALA A 8 -1.85 7.36 2.06
N ARG A 9 -1.63 8.60 1.59
CA ARG A 9 -0.32 9.26 1.66
C ARG A 9 0.13 9.55 3.09
N MET A 10 -0.80 9.87 3.98
CA MET A 10 -0.51 10.05 5.40
C MET A 10 -0.14 8.73 6.08
N ALA A 11 -0.89 7.65 5.81
CA ALA A 11 -0.62 6.32 6.35
C ALA A 11 0.77 5.80 5.97
N LEU A 12 1.18 6.05 4.72
CA LEU A 12 2.40 5.52 4.14
C LEU A 12 3.50 6.56 3.97
N ARG A 13 3.43 7.68 4.69
CA ARG A 13 4.36 8.81 4.55
C ARG A 13 5.84 8.40 4.70
N ASP A 14 6.12 7.43 5.59
CA ASP A 14 7.48 6.98 5.89
C ASP A 14 7.84 5.66 5.20
N VAL A 15 7.03 5.22 4.22
CA VAL A 15 7.32 4.04 3.39
C VAL A 15 7.83 4.53 2.04
N MET A 16 9.07 4.22 1.70
CA MET A 16 9.70 4.69 0.46
C MET A 16 9.35 3.80 -0.74
N GLU A 17 8.89 2.59 -0.48
CA GLU A 17 8.70 1.52 -1.45
C GLU A 17 7.32 1.53 -2.08
N VAL A 18 6.54 2.61 -1.95
CA VAL A 18 5.15 2.65 -2.41
C VAL A 18 4.89 3.75 -3.41
N ASN A 19 4.06 3.44 -4.39
CA ASN A 19 3.47 4.44 -5.27
C ASN A 19 1.96 4.48 -5.06
N ILE A 20 1.45 5.68 -4.79
CA ILE A 20 0.02 5.93 -4.55
C ILE A 20 -0.48 6.92 -5.60
N TYR A 21 -1.39 6.47 -6.45
CA TYR A 21 -1.91 7.25 -7.57
C TYR A 21 -3.42 7.10 -7.73
N SER A 22 -4.03 8.02 -8.48
CA SER A 22 -5.46 7.98 -8.82
C SER A 22 -5.63 8.14 -10.34
N GLN A 23 -6.59 7.42 -10.91
CA GLN A 23 -6.92 7.48 -12.34
C GLN A 23 -8.14 8.37 -12.66
N GLY A 24 -8.50 9.31 -11.77
CA GLY A 24 -9.57 10.29 -12.02
C GLY A 24 -10.99 9.84 -11.69
N ASN A 25 -11.22 8.56 -11.41
CA ASN A 25 -12.53 8.00 -11.02
C ASN A 25 -12.70 7.89 -9.49
N ASP A 26 -12.10 8.78 -8.71
CA ASP A 26 -12.03 8.75 -7.23
C ASP A 26 -11.38 7.49 -6.60
N LYS A 27 -11.01 6.50 -7.40
CA LYS A 27 -10.23 5.34 -6.99
C LYS A 27 -8.79 5.71 -6.74
N VAL A 28 -8.22 5.09 -5.71
CA VAL A 28 -6.82 5.24 -5.33
C VAL A 28 -6.17 3.87 -5.42
N TYR A 29 -5.01 3.81 -6.04
CA TYR A 29 -4.25 2.58 -6.23
C TYR A 29 -2.92 2.67 -5.50
N LEU A 30 -2.47 1.52 -5.01
CA LEU A 30 -1.21 1.28 -4.35
C LEU A 30 -0.40 0.27 -5.16
N THR A 31 0.87 0.57 -5.38
CA THR A 31 1.87 -0.39 -5.82
C THR A 31 2.99 -0.40 -4.80
N VAL A 32 3.52 -1.58 -4.46
CA VAL A 32 4.70 -1.74 -3.59
C VAL A 32 5.86 -2.22 -4.46
N PHE A 33 7.06 -1.69 -4.22
CA PHE A 33 8.29 -2.06 -4.90
C PHE A 33 9.27 -2.64 -3.86
N PRO A 34 9.06 -3.89 -3.43
CA PRO A 34 9.83 -4.49 -2.35
C PRO A 34 11.31 -4.70 -2.71
N GLU A 35 11.66 -4.68 -4.01
CA GLU A 35 13.03 -4.78 -4.49
C GLU A 35 13.84 -3.49 -4.33
N LEU A 36 13.16 -2.34 -4.13
CA LEU A 36 13.81 -1.04 -3.89
C LEU A 36 14.29 -0.88 -2.44
N VAL A 37 14.14 -1.90 -1.59
CA VAL A 37 14.72 -1.96 -0.24
C VAL A 37 16.23 -2.12 -0.37
N TRP A 38 16.91 -1.04 -0.75
CA TRP A 38 18.36 -0.92 -0.76
C TRP A 38 18.74 0.09 0.32
N GLU A 39 19.26 -0.43 1.44
CA GLU A 39 20.38 0.09 2.25
C GLU A 39 20.26 -0.35 3.71
N GLY A 40 21.05 -1.35 4.09
CA GLY A 40 21.72 -1.33 5.41
C GLY A 40 21.24 -2.28 6.50
N THR A 41 20.03 -2.85 6.44
CA THR A 41 19.56 -3.76 7.52
C THR A 41 18.94 -5.03 6.96
N GLU A 42 19.50 -6.17 7.38
CA GLU A 42 18.99 -7.55 7.30
C GLU A 42 17.82 -7.81 6.35
N LYS A 43 18.10 -8.46 5.20
CA LYS A 43 17.15 -9.24 4.37
C LYS A 43 15.66 -8.99 4.70
N THR A 44 15.17 -7.78 4.47
CA THR A 44 13.76 -7.50 4.70
C THR A 44 13.00 -8.30 3.66
N ARG A 45 12.27 -9.31 4.12
CA ARG A 45 11.49 -10.15 3.21
C ARG A 45 10.41 -9.27 2.56
N PRO A 46 10.21 -9.34 1.23
CA PRO A 46 9.15 -8.61 0.53
C PRO A 46 7.78 -8.71 1.22
N GLU A 47 7.47 -9.88 1.78
CA GLU A 47 6.26 -10.14 2.54
C GLU A 47 6.14 -9.28 3.79
N THR A 48 7.24 -9.06 4.51
CA THR A 48 7.26 -8.19 5.69
C THR A 48 6.98 -6.73 5.32
N VAL A 49 7.50 -6.26 4.18
CA VAL A 49 7.23 -4.91 3.68
C VAL A 49 5.76 -4.76 3.31
N VAL A 50 5.21 -5.69 2.52
CA VAL A 50 3.80 -5.67 2.12
C VAL A 50 2.87 -5.75 3.34
N GLN A 51 3.17 -6.61 4.31
CA GLN A 51 2.41 -6.71 5.56
C GLN A 51 2.46 -5.41 6.38
N ASN A 52 3.64 -4.77 6.48
CA ASN A 52 3.77 -3.48 7.16
C ASN A 52 2.95 -2.37 6.48
N VAL A 53 2.93 -2.35 5.14
CA VAL A 53 2.14 -1.39 4.37
C VAL A 53 0.64 -1.59 4.61
N ILE A 54 0.16 -2.83 4.55
CA ILE A 54 -1.26 -3.15 4.83
C ILE A 54 -1.61 -2.81 6.28
N GLY A 55 -0.74 -3.12 7.24
CA GLY A 55 -0.92 -2.76 8.64
C GLY A 55 -1.10 -1.25 8.86
N ARG A 56 -0.25 -0.43 8.24
CA ARG A 56 -0.36 1.04 8.33
C ARG A 56 -1.63 1.60 7.68
N LEU A 57 -2.11 0.98 6.61
CA LEU A 57 -3.41 1.34 6.04
C LEU A 57 -4.55 1.00 7.01
N HIS A 58 -4.46 -0.17 7.65
CA HIS A 58 -5.45 -0.61 8.64
C HIS A 58 -5.51 0.32 9.86
N ASP A 59 -4.37 0.87 10.30
CA ASP A 59 -4.29 1.86 11.39
C ASP A 59 -5.06 3.16 11.08
N MET A 60 -5.37 3.42 9.81
CA MET A 60 -6.13 4.59 9.34
C MET A 60 -7.52 4.24 8.79
N ASP A 61 -8.08 3.09 9.19
CA ASP A 61 -9.38 2.57 8.71
C ASP A 61 -9.44 2.38 7.17
N LEU A 62 -8.29 2.15 6.55
CA LEU A 62 -8.16 1.82 5.13
C LEU A 62 -7.87 0.32 4.96
N ASP A 63 -8.14 -0.19 3.77
CA ASP A 63 -7.82 -1.56 3.38
C ASP A 63 -7.48 -1.62 1.89
N VAL A 64 -7.08 -2.80 1.42
CA VAL A 64 -6.83 -3.10 0.01
C VAL A 64 -7.91 -4.03 -0.54
N ALA A 65 -8.44 -3.72 -1.72
CA ALA A 65 -9.41 -4.56 -2.39
C ALA A 65 -8.77 -5.89 -2.81
N GLY A 66 -9.48 -7.01 -2.62
CA GLY A 66 -9.01 -8.34 -3.01
C GLY A 66 -8.39 -9.18 -1.89
N GLY A 67 -8.31 -8.66 -0.65
CA GLY A 67 -7.95 -9.47 0.52
C GLY A 67 -6.60 -10.19 0.39
N GLU A 68 -6.58 -11.51 0.44
CA GLU A 68 -5.34 -12.30 0.32
C GLU A 68 -4.69 -12.17 -1.08
N ASP A 69 -5.49 -12.04 -2.15
CA ASP A 69 -4.97 -11.86 -3.51
C ASP A 69 -4.29 -10.50 -3.69
N ALA A 70 -4.68 -9.49 -2.89
CA ALA A 70 -4.01 -8.20 -2.86
C ALA A 70 -2.55 -8.34 -2.39
N VAL A 71 -2.29 -9.20 -1.40
CA VAL A 71 -0.93 -9.41 -0.87
C VAL A 71 -0.02 -9.95 -1.98
N ARG A 72 -0.49 -10.97 -2.72
CA ARG A 72 0.26 -11.54 -3.86
C ARG A 72 0.47 -10.51 -4.95
N THR A 73 -0.58 -9.76 -5.30
CA THR A 73 -0.49 -8.70 -6.31
C THR A 73 0.54 -7.64 -5.94
N LEU A 74 0.62 -7.23 -4.66
CA LEU A 74 1.62 -6.27 -4.19
C LEU A 74 3.04 -6.84 -4.16
N LEU A 75 3.21 -8.14 -3.87
CA LEU A 75 4.50 -8.82 -3.95
C LEU A 75 5.03 -8.86 -5.40
N ASP A 76 4.13 -9.05 -6.36
CA ASP A 76 4.44 -9.01 -7.79
C ASP A 76 4.56 -7.57 -8.34
N SER A 77 4.59 -6.56 -7.45
CA SER A 77 4.61 -5.13 -7.81
C SER A 77 3.43 -4.70 -8.70
N GLY A 78 2.30 -5.40 -8.58
CA GLY A 78 1.04 -5.07 -9.22
C GLY A 78 0.26 -3.99 -8.47
N PRO A 79 -0.62 -3.24 -9.16
CA PRO A 79 -1.46 -2.23 -8.54
C PRO A 79 -2.67 -2.85 -7.84
N VAL A 80 -2.97 -2.38 -6.63
CA VAL A 80 -4.17 -2.76 -5.86
C VAL A 80 -4.96 -1.52 -5.46
N GLU A 81 -6.29 -1.60 -5.55
CA GLU A 81 -7.18 -0.51 -5.14
C GLU A 81 -7.23 -0.38 -3.61
N ILE A 82 -7.04 0.83 -3.09
CA ILE A 82 -7.27 1.16 -1.68
C ILE A 82 -8.75 1.45 -1.48
N ILE A 83 -9.33 0.87 -0.45
CA ILE A 83 -10.72 1.05 -0.04
C ILE A 83 -10.78 1.52 1.42
N ARG A 84 -11.93 2.08 1.82
CA ARG A 84 -12.21 2.31 3.24
C ARG A 84 -12.76 1.02 3.84
N LYS A 85 -12.34 0.68 5.06
CA LYS A 85 -13.04 -0.36 5.82
C LYS A 85 -14.49 0.09 6.03
N ALA A 86 -15.44 -0.74 5.64
CA ALA A 86 -16.83 -0.53 6.04
C ALA A 86 -16.90 -0.71 7.56
N ALA A 87 -17.43 0.30 8.25
CA ALA A 87 -17.65 0.28 9.69
C ALA A 87 -18.60 -0.85 10.11
#